data_AF-A0A2D8V2Z2-F1
#
_entry.id   AF-A0A2D8V2Z2-F1
#
_cell.length_a   1.000
_cell.length_b   1.000
_cell.length_c   1.000
_cell.angle_alpha   90.00
_cell.angle_beta   90.00
_cell.angle_gamma   90.00
#
_symmetry.space_group_name_H-M   'P 1'
#
loop_
_entity.id
_entity.type
_entity.pdbx_description
1 polymer ?
#
loop_
_entity_poly.entity_id
_entity_poly.type
_entity_poly.pdbx_seq_one_letter_code
_entity_poly.pdbx_strand_id
1 'polypeptide(L)'
;MKPVQLTIGGSPSLWGLAGLSPQGFPVGSLASTSNATLIWPSEELLPGALEIAFDGVQSGADLDGIECAEFISIPDGLESSDSLIDHVVLMTDNLDRTCEAVTEVTGCPLKRVREVGEIRQGFHRVGENGVILEVVERADISRTSLWGLVIATPSFDHLVHAAGELVSEPKDAVQPGRRISTVKARAGLGIPVALMTP
;
A
#
# COMPACT_ATOMS: atom_id res chain seq x y z
N MET A 1 12.00 2.08 -12.71
CA MET A 1 12.01 2.99 -11.54
C MET A 1 10.79 2.64 -10.69
N LYS A 2 10.86 2.74 -9.36
CA LYS A 2 9.72 2.43 -8.47
C LYS A 2 8.88 3.69 -8.30
N PRO A 3 7.66 3.78 -8.85
CA PRO A 3 6.94 5.04 -8.92
C PRO A 3 6.31 5.49 -7.60
N VAL A 4 6.26 4.63 -6.57
CA VAL A 4 5.58 4.92 -5.30
C VAL A 4 6.49 4.68 -4.11
N GLN A 5 6.43 5.59 -3.15
CA GLN A 5 7.00 5.44 -1.82
C GLN A 5 5.90 5.57 -0.77
N LEU A 6 6.01 4.77 0.29
CA LEU A 6 5.06 4.74 1.39
C LEU A 6 5.81 4.93 2.70
N THR A 7 5.52 6.00 3.43
CA THR A 7 6.02 6.18 4.80
C THR A 7 5.07 5.48 5.75
N ILE A 8 5.59 4.61 6.61
CA ILE A 8 4.79 3.79 7.52
C ILE A 8 5.28 4.01 8.95
N GLY A 9 4.35 4.28 9.87
CA GLY A 9 4.63 4.34 11.30
C GLY A 9 4.51 2.98 12.01
N GLY A 10 5.00 2.93 13.26
CA GLY A 10 5.12 1.69 14.01
C GLY A 10 6.41 0.91 13.68
N SER A 11 6.45 -0.37 14.08
CA SER A 11 7.71 -1.13 14.04
C SER A 11 7.99 -1.78 12.68
N PRO A 12 9.16 -1.52 12.05
CA PRO A 12 9.57 -2.24 10.83
C PRO A 12 9.80 -3.73 11.07
N SER A 13 10.22 -4.14 12.28
CA SER A 13 10.62 -5.53 12.56
C SER A 13 9.51 -6.56 12.36
N LEU A 14 8.24 -6.14 12.46
CA LEU A 14 7.07 -7.00 12.30
C LEU A 14 6.75 -7.30 10.83
N TRP A 15 7.30 -6.53 9.89
CA TRP A 15 6.99 -6.64 8.46
C TRP A 15 7.60 -7.86 7.77
N GLY A 16 8.47 -8.59 8.46
CA GLY A 16 8.87 -9.95 8.07
C GLY A 16 7.68 -10.90 7.92
N LEU A 17 6.61 -10.70 8.71
CA LEU A 17 5.35 -11.44 8.58
C LEU A 17 4.70 -11.25 7.20
N ALA A 18 4.89 -10.08 6.60
CA ALA A 18 4.35 -9.74 5.29
C ALA A 18 5.33 -10.03 4.14
N GLY A 19 6.43 -10.74 4.44
CA GLY A 19 7.45 -11.09 3.45
C GLY A 19 8.38 -9.95 3.06
N LEU A 20 8.42 -8.87 3.85
CA LEU A 20 9.36 -7.78 3.65
C LEU A 20 10.46 -7.82 4.70
N SER A 21 11.68 -7.53 4.28
CA SER A 21 12.85 -7.47 5.16
C SER A 21 13.36 -6.03 5.21
N PRO A 22 12.85 -5.18 6.12
CA PRO A 22 13.38 -3.83 6.28
C PRO A 22 14.87 -3.85 6.64
N GLN A 23 15.64 -3.05 5.93
CA GLN A 23 17.08 -2.87 6.09
C GLN A 23 17.35 -1.50 6.70
N GLY A 24 18.29 -1.42 7.65
CA GLY A 24 18.61 -0.18 8.36
C GLY A 24 19.53 0.74 7.54
N PHE A 25 19.19 2.02 7.49
CA PHE A 25 19.94 3.12 6.88
C PHE A 25 19.92 4.35 7.80
N PRO A 26 20.77 5.37 7.55
CA PRO A 26 20.75 6.61 8.34
C PRO A 26 19.40 7.33 8.36
N VAL A 27 18.62 7.19 7.28
CA VAL A 27 17.29 7.78 7.13
C VAL A 27 16.18 6.98 7.82
N GLY A 28 16.48 5.80 8.37
CA GLY A 28 15.50 4.89 8.96
C GLY A 28 15.60 3.48 8.38
N SER A 29 14.55 2.69 8.52
CA SER A 29 14.48 1.35 7.92
C SER A 29 13.72 1.38 6.61
N LEU A 30 14.23 0.69 5.59
CA LEU A 30 13.63 0.65 4.26
C LEU A 30 13.37 -0.78 3.83
N ALA A 31 12.19 -1.05 3.27
CA ALA A 31 11.92 -2.28 2.55
C ALA A 31 11.60 -1.98 1.09
N SER A 32 12.16 -2.78 0.21
CA SER A 32 12.01 -2.62 -1.22
C SER A 32 11.20 -3.77 -1.83
N THR A 33 10.26 -3.42 -2.68
CA THR A 33 9.53 -4.34 -3.56
C THR A 33 9.86 -4.04 -5.01
N SER A 34 9.34 -4.84 -5.94
CA SER A 34 9.57 -4.63 -7.37
C SER A 34 9.06 -3.29 -7.88
N ASN A 35 8.02 -2.71 -7.28
CA ASN A 35 7.32 -1.53 -7.77
C ASN A 35 7.16 -0.39 -6.74
N ALA A 36 7.54 -0.58 -5.49
CA ALA A 36 7.44 0.45 -4.45
C ALA A 36 8.53 0.31 -3.38
N THR A 37 8.77 1.39 -2.65
CA THR A 37 9.61 1.38 -1.45
C THR A 37 8.78 1.75 -0.23
N LEU A 38 8.93 1.00 0.86
CA LEU A 38 8.33 1.28 2.15
C LEU A 38 9.42 1.84 3.07
N ILE A 39 9.09 2.90 3.80
CA ILE A 39 10.02 3.69 4.60
C ILE A 39 9.47 3.77 6.02
N TRP A 40 10.26 3.35 6.98
CA TRP A 40 10.07 3.67 8.40
C TRP A 40 11.13 4.68 8.76
N PRO A 41 10.78 5.97 8.97
CA PRO A 41 11.76 7.01 9.24
C PRO A 41 12.49 6.74 10.56
N SER A 42 13.64 7.40 10.74
CA SER A 42 14.39 7.31 11.99
C SER A 42 13.66 7.96 13.18
N GLU A 43 12.80 8.95 12.90
CA GLU A 43 11.83 9.48 13.86
C GLU A 43 10.69 8.47 14.05
N GLU A 44 10.37 8.15 15.31
CA GLU A 44 9.30 7.21 15.61
C GLU A 44 7.93 7.83 15.32
N LEU A 45 7.32 7.41 14.22
CA LEU A 45 5.92 7.68 13.94
C LEU A 45 5.00 6.66 14.64
N LEU A 46 3.84 7.14 15.10
CA LEU A 46 2.81 6.29 15.69
C LEU A 46 2.36 5.20 14.69
N PRO A 47 2.01 3.99 15.17
CA PRO A 47 1.43 2.96 14.32
C PRO A 47 0.23 3.48 13.53
N GLY A 48 0.19 3.16 12.24
CA GLY A 48 -0.90 3.58 11.35
C GLY A 48 -0.68 4.92 10.63
N ALA A 49 0.39 5.65 10.96
CA ALA A 49 0.83 6.77 10.12
C ALA A 49 1.20 6.21 8.74
N LEU A 50 0.50 6.66 7.71
CA LEU A 50 0.71 6.24 6.34
C LEU A 50 0.70 7.48 5.46
N GLU A 51 1.85 7.76 4.84
CA GLU A 51 2.01 8.82 3.85
C GLU A 51 2.39 8.21 2.50
N ILE A 52 2.19 8.96 1.43
CA ILE A 52 2.49 8.50 0.07
C ILE A 52 3.23 9.59 -0.71
N ALA A 53 4.23 9.16 -1.48
CA ALA A 53 4.91 10.00 -2.45
C ALA A 53 4.94 9.28 -3.81
N PHE A 54 4.94 10.08 -4.88
CA PHE A 54 4.99 9.59 -6.25
C PHE A 54 6.18 10.20 -6.97
N ASP A 55 6.84 9.39 -7.81
CA ASP A 55 7.92 9.87 -8.67
C ASP A 55 7.39 10.96 -9.61
N GLY A 56 8.09 12.08 -9.68
CA GLY A 56 7.70 13.25 -10.48
C GLY A 56 6.57 14.11 -9.90
N VAL A 57 6.02 13.80 -8.73
CA VAL A 57 5.02 14.63 -8.04
C VAL A 57 5.69 15.47 -6.95
N GLN A 58 5.34 16.75 -6.89
CA GLN A 58 5.87 17.66 -5.88
C GLN A 58 5.30 17.34 -4.49
N SER A 59 6.14 17.40 -3.46
CA SER A 59 5.70 17.41 -2.06
C SER A 59 4.67 18.52 -1.81
N GLY A 60 3.68 18.24 -0.96
CA GLY A 60 2.59 19.16 -0.67
C GLY A 60 1.42 19.13 -1.66
N ALA A 61 1.49 18.30 -2.72
CA ALA A 61 0.37 18.11 -3.63
C ALA A 61 -0.83 17.49 -2.88
N ASP A 62 -2.01 18.08 -3.04
CA ASP A 62 -3.22 17.67 -2.32
C ASP A 62 -3.98 16.59 -3.08
N LEU A 63 -3.97 15.37 -2.54
CA LEU A 63 -4.78 14.24 -3.01
C LEU A 63 -6.01 14.14 -2.11
N ASP A 64 -6.96 15.05 -2.33
CA ASP A 64 -8.25 15.09 -1.63
C ASP A 64 -8.11 15.12 -0.10
N GLY A 65 -7.25 15.99 0.43
CA GLY A 65 -6.95 16.12 1.85
C GLY A 65 -5.83 15.19 2.36
N ILE A 66 -5.22 14.40 1.48
CA ILE A 66 -3.95 13.72 1.73
C ILE A 66 -2.82 14.53 1.10
N GLU A 67 -1.98 15.13 1.95
CA GLU A 67 -0.78 15.81 1.49
C GLU A 67 0.27 14.78 1.04
N CYS A 68 0.69 14.85 -0.23
CA CYS A 68 1.73 13.97 -0.76
C CYS A 68 3.08 14.31 -0.13
N ALA A 69 3.77 13.27 0.36
CA ALA A 69 5.10 13.40 0.93
C ALA A 69 6.17 13.68 -0.13
N GLU A 70 7.37 14.04 0.32
CA GLU A 70 8.53 14.18 -0.55
C GLU A 70 8.98 12.80 -1.07
N PHE A 71 9.19 12.71 -2.38
CA PHE A 71 9.78 11.53 -3.00
C PHE A 71 11.30 11.55 -2.81
N ILE A 72 11.82 10.67 -1.96
CA ILE A 72 13.23 10.70 -1.57
C ILE A 72 14.09 9.76 -2.43
N SER A 73 15.38 10.06 -2.51
CA SER A 73 16.34 9.13 -3.12
C SER A 73 16.56 7.91 -2.23
N ILE A 74 16.48 6.72 -2.82
CA ILE A 74 16.72 5.46 -2.10
C ILE A 74 18.22 5.14 -2.13
N PRO A 75 18.83 4.76 -0.98
CA PRO A 75 20.23 4.39 -0.93
C PRO A 75 20.60 3.22 -1.84
N ASP A 76 21.82 3.26 -2.38
CA ASP A 76 22.40 2.13 -3.10
C ASP A 76 22.55 0.91 -2.18
N GLY A 77 22.43 -0.28 -2.76
CA GLY A 77 22.58 -1.55 -2.03
C GLY A 77 21.34 -2.03 -1.28
N LEU A 78 20.21 -1.30 -1.32
CA LEU A 78 18.94 -1.79 -0.79
C LEU A 78 18.48 -3.04 -1.55
N GLU A 79 18.47 -4.19 -0.88
CA GLU A 79 17.98 -5.44 -1.47
C GLU A 79 16.46 -5.36 -1.70
N SER A 80 16.02 -5.82 -2.87
CA SER A 80 14.61 -5.82 -3.26
C SER A 80 14.01 -7.21 -3.13
N SER A 81 12.80 -7.29 -2.57
CA SER A 81 12.00 -8.52 -2.59
C SER A 81 11.36 -8.74 -3.96
N ASP A 82 11.09 -10.00 -4.30
CA ASP A 82 10.30 -10.40 -5.47
C ASP A 82 8.79 -10.14 -5.29
N SER A 83 8.40 -9.58 -4.13
CA SER A 83 7.05 -9.12 -3.88
C SER A 83 6.76 -7.82 -4.63
N LEU A 84 5.49 -7.48 -4.72
CA LEU A 84 4.99 -6.22 -5.26
C LEU A 84 3.88 -5.66 -4.37
N ILE A 85 3.83 -4.33 -4.26
CA ILE A 85 2.65 -3.67 -3.69
C ILE A 85 1.60 -3.66 -4.78
N ASP A 86 0.60 -4.53 -4.64
CA ASP A 86 -0.45 -4.71 -5.63
C ASP A 86 -1.42 -3.55 -5.53
N HIS A 87 -1.89 -3.24 -4.32
CA HIS A 87 -2.79 -2.13 -4.03
C HIS A 87 -2.31 -1.28 -2.86
N VAL A 88 -2.51 0.03 -2.99
CA VAL A 88 -2.64 0.98 -1.87
C VAL A 88 -4.09 1.42 -1.83
N VAL A 89 -4.74 1.22 -0.70
CA VAL A 89 -6.17 1.48 -0.54
C VAL A 89 -6.38 2.86 0.07
N LEU A 90 -7.19 3.69 -0.59
CA LEU A 90 -7.71 4.95 -0.09
C LEU A 90 -9.18 4.74 0.29
N MET A 91 -9.59 5.25 1.44
CA MET A 91 -11.00 5.33 1.82
C MET A 91 -11.48 6.76 1.71
N THR A 92 -12.67 6.96 1.13
CA THR A 92 -13.27 8.28 0.89
C THR A 92 -14.79 8.23 1.08
N ASP A 93 -15.41 9.39 1.30
CA ASP A 93 -16.85 9.58 1.30
C ASP A 93 -17.41 9.91 -0.10
N ASN A 94 -16.55 10.18 -1.08
CA ASN A 94 -16.94 10.53 -2.43
C ASN A 94 -15.95 9.95 -3.44
N LEU A 95 -16.38 8.94 -4.20
CA LEU A 95 -15.49 8.24 -5.14
C LEU A 95 -14.95 9.17 -6.22
N ASP A 96 -15.85 9.94 -6.84
CA ASP A 96 -15.57 10.67 -8.06
C ASP A 96 -14.58 11.82 -7.76
N ARG A 97 -14.80 12.55 -6.66
CA ARG A 97 -13.90 13.62 -6.16
C ARG A 97 -12.49 13.10 -5.93
N THR A 98 -12.36 11.97 -5.22
CA THR A 98 -11.04 11.41 -4.92
C THR A 98 -10.36 10.84 -6.17
N CYS A 99 -11.10 10.21 -7.10
CA CYS A 99 -10.52 9.70 -8.36
C CYS A 99 -10.07 10.84 -9.29
N GLU A 100 -10.78 11.97 -9.31
CA GLU A 100 -10.36 13.19 -10.00
C GLU A 100 -9.04 13.70 -9.41
N ALA A 101 -8.96 13.86 -8.08
CA ALA A 101 -7.73 14.29 -7.41
C ALA A 101 -6.54 13.34 -7.67
N VAL A 102 -6.76 12.02 -7.64
CA VAL A 102 -5.72 11.04 -8.01
C VAL A 102 -5.23 11.29 -9.44
N THR A 103 -6.15 11.52 -10.39
CA THR A 103 -5.78 11.77 -11.79
C THR A 103 -5.00 13.07 -11.94
N GLU A 104 -5.42 14.14 -11.27
CA GLU A 104 -4.75 15.44 -11.32
C GLU A 104 -3.35 15.39 -10.73
N VAL A 105 -3.19 14.76 -9.56
CA VAL A 105 -1.90 14.68 -8.85
C VAL A 105 -0.93 13.75 -9.57
N THR A 106 -1.39 12.57 -10.00
CA THR A 106 -0.49 11.52 -10.52
C THR A 106 -0.41 11.47 -12.05
N GLY A 107 -1.30 12.18 -12.75
CA GLY A 107 -1.50 12.05 -14.20
C GLY A 107 -2.07 10.68 -14.63
N CYS A 108 -2.37 9.78 -13.69
CA CYS A 108 -2.79 8.42 -14.00
C CYS A 108 -4.32 8.34 -14.06
N PRO A 109 -4.93 8.03 -15.23
CA PRO A 109 -6.37 8.07 -15.38
C PRO A 109 -7.06 6.93 -14.65
N LEU A 110 -8.31 7.17 -14.23
CA LEU A 110 -9.21 6.14 -13.73
C LEU A 110 -9.39 5.04 -14.79
N LYS A 111 -8.95 3.81 -14.49
CA LYS A 111 -8.99 2.70 -15.44
C LYS A 111 -10.28 1.91 -15.36
N ARG A 112 -10.86 1.81 -14.17
CA ARG A 112 -12.02 0.96 -13.90
C ARG A 112 -12.75 1.46 -12.68
N VAL A 113 -14.08 1.39 -12.75
CA VAL A 113 -14.96 1.45 -11.58
C VAL A 113 -15.59 0.09 -11.37
N ARG A 114 -15.76 -0.30 -10.11
CA ARG A 114 -16.45 -1.52 -9.70
C ARG A 114 -17.49 -1.17 -8.66
N GLU A 115 -18.68 -1.73 -8.80
CA GLU A 115 -19.77 -1.56 -7.86
C GLU A 115 -20.22 -2.94 -7.36
N VAL A 116 -20.27 -3.14 -6.05
CA VAL A 116 -20.72 -4.38 -5.41
C VAL A 116 -21.59 -4.03 -4.22
N GLY A 117 -22.90 -4.26 -4.35
CA GLY A 117 -23.86 -3.75 -3.37
C GLY A 117 -23.79 -2.23 -3.34
N GLU A 118 -23.60 -1.66 -2.15
CA GLU A 118 -23.46 -0.21 -1.95
C GLU A 118 -22.00 0.27 -2.04
N ILE A 119 -21.03 -0.64 -2.20
CA ILE A 119 -19.61 -0.30 -2.25
C ILE A 119 -19.22 0.04 -3.69
N ARG A 120 -18.73 1.26 -3.91
CA ARG A 120 -18.11 1.69 -5.17
C ARG A 120 -16.59 1.79 -5.01
N GLN A 121 -15.86 1.34 -6.02
CA GLN A 121 -14.40 1.30 -6.01
C GLN A 121 -13.82 1.78 -7.34
N GLY A 122 -12.84 2.69 -7.29
CA GLY A 122 -12.11 3.22 -8.43
C GLY A 122 -10.67 2.72 -8.42
N PHE A 123 -10.10 2.45 -9.60
CA PHE A 123 -8.76 1.88 -9.72
C PHE A 123 -7.89 2.71 -10.68
N HIS A 124 -6.79 3.24 -10.16
CA HIS A 124 -5.74 3.94 -10.94
C HIS A 124 -4.47 3.13 -10.87
N ARG A 125 -3.71 3.03 -11.97
CA ARG A 125 -2.40 2.35 -11.97
C ARG A 125 -1.31 3.39 -12.13
N VAL A 126 -0.41 3.46 -11.16
CA VAL A 126 0.73 4.38 -11.15
C VAL A 126 1.96 3.65 -11.65
N GLY A 127 2.49 4.10 -12.79
CA GLY A 127 3.60 3.45 -13.50
C GLY A 127 3.20 2.21 -14.31
N GLU A 128 4.02 1.85 -15.29
CA GLU A 128 3.82 0.65 -16.11
C GLU A 128 4.03 -0.61 -15.25
N ASN A 129 3.00 -1.46 -15.14
CA ASN A 129 2.95 -2.59 -14.19
C ASN A 129 3.19 -2.19 -12.72
N GLY A 130 2.94 -0.93 -12.36
CA GLY A 130 3.16 -0.42 -11.01
C GLY A 130 1.96 -0.60 -10.08
N VAL A 131 1.97 0.16 -8.98
CA VAL A 131 1.00 0.07 -7.88
C VAL A 131 -0.39 0.48 -8.32
N ILE A 132 -1.43 -0.23 -7.86
CA ILE A 132 -2.82 0.18 -8.04
C ILE A 132 -3.23 1.03 -6.85
N LEU A 133 -3.67 2.26 -7.09
CA LEU A 133 -4.43 3.03 -6.10
C LEU A 133 -5.89 2.61 -6.20
N GLU A 134 -6.39 1.95 -5.16
CA GLU A 134 -7.79 1.55 -5.03
C GLU A 134 -8.51 2.54 -4.12
N VAL A 135 -9.40 3.34 -4.71
CA VAL A 135 -10.24 4.29 -4.00
C VAL A 135 -11.54 3.57 -3.66
N VAL A 136 -11.89 3.49 -2.37
CA VAL A 136 -13.10 2.82 -1.88
C VAL A 136 -14.02 3.84 -1.24
N GLU A 137 -15.23 3.96 -1.77
CA GLU A 137 -16.27 4.84 -1.25
C GLU A 137 -17.00 4.18 -0.08
N ARG A 138 -17.13 4.92 1.01
CA ARG A 138 -17.79 4.51 2.24
C ARG A 138 -18.46 5.70 2.91
N ALA A 139 -19.76 5.58 3.18
CA ALA A 139 -20.56 6.65 3.79
C ALA A 139 -20.17 7.00 5.23
N ASP A 140 -19.47 6.10 5.94
CA ASP A 140 -19.03 6.33 7.32
C ASP A 140 -17.67 7.04 7.43
N ILE A 141 -17.06 7.38 6.30
CA ILE A 141 -15.81 8.14 6.23
C ILE A 141 -16.16 9.63 6.19
N SER A 142 -15.39 10.45 6.92
CA SER A 142 -15.57 11.91 6.94
C SER A 142 -14.45 12.67 6.24
N ARG A 143 -13.33 12.00 5.95
CA ARG A 143 -12.17 12.54 5.25
C ARG A 143 -11.44 11.43 4.52
N THR A 144 -10.89 11.74 3.36
CA THR A 144 -10.08 10.79 2.61
C THR A 144 -8.82 10.45 3.38
N SER A 145 -8.45 9.17 3.39
CA SER A 145 -7.26 8.68 4.08
C SER A 145 -6.69 7.45 3.40
N LEU A 146 -5.36 7.30 3.47
CA LEU A 146 -4.71 6.03 3.19
C LEU A 146 -5.09 5.04 4.28
N TRP A 147 -5.52 3.85 3.88
CA TRP A 147 -6.08 2.86 4.80
C TRP A 147 -5.19 1.63 4.97
N GLY A 148 -4.68 1.06 3.89
CA GLY A 148 -3.96 -0.21 3.95
C GLY A 148 -3.39 -0.67 2.63
N LEU A 149 -2.74 -1.83 2.65
CA LEU A 149 -1.98 -2.36 1.53
C LEU A 149 -2.40 -3.78 1.15
N VAL A 150 -2.23 -4.12 -0.12
CA VAL A 150 -2.21 -5.50 -0.59
C VAL A 150 -0.83 -5.80 -1.16
N ILE A 151 -0.15 -6.79 -0.62
CA ILE A 151 1.17 -7.23 -1.07
C ILE A 151 0.99 -8.54 -1.82
N ALA A 152 1.34 -8.55 -3.09
CA ALA A 152 1.40 -9.78 -3.86
C ALA A 152 2.80 -10.37 -3.80
N THR A 153 2.89 -11.66 -3.50
CA THR A 153 4.19 -12.29 -3.20
C THR A 153 4.23 -13.74 -3.66
N PRO A 154 5.30 -14.16 -4.36
CA PRO A 154 5.47 -15.57 -4.74
C PRO A 154 5.61 -16.49 -3.53
N SER A 155 5.97 -15.95 -2.36
CA SER A 155 6.14 -16.69 -1.10
C SER A 155 4.84 -16.84 -0.30
N PHE A 156 3.67 -16.60 -0.91
CA PHE A 156 2.37 -16.54 -0.23
C PHE A 156 2.11 -17.75 0.68
N ASP A 157 2.22 -18.98 0.17
CA ASP A 157 1.92 -20.19 0.94
C ASP A 157 2.87 -20.36 2.13
N HIS A 158 4.16 -20.05 1.94
CA HIS A 158 5.16 -20.10 3.00
C HIS A 158 4.87 -19.06 4.09
N LEU A 159 4.55 -17.82 3.71
CA LEU A 159 4.25 -16.74 4.65
C LEU A 159 2.97 -17.03 5.43
N VAL A 160 1.91 -17.49 4.77
CA VAL A 160 0.66 -17.83 5.45
C VAL A 160 0.87 -18.99 6.41
N HIS A 161 1.61 -20.02 6.00
CA HIS A 161 1.93 -21.14 6.88
C HIS A 161 2.74 -20.70 8.12
N ALA A 162 3.79 -19.90 7.91
CA ALA A 162 4.63 -19.39 8.99
C ALA A 162 3.88 -18.43 9.93
N ALA A 163 3.00 -17.60 9.39
CA ALA A 163 2.17 -16.67 10.15
C ALA A 163 1.12 -17.37 11.01
N GLY A 164 0.62 -18.54 10.57
CA GLY A 164 -0.37 -19.34 11.26
C GLY A 164 -1.58 -18.50 11.69
N GLU A 165 -1.82 -18.44 12.99
CA GLU A 165 -2.95 -17.71 13.55
C GLU A 165 -2.89 -16.18 13.38
N LEU A 166 -1.79 -15.59 12.92
CA LEU A 166 -1.70 -14.14 12.68
C LEU A 166 -2.33 -13.70 11.36
N VAL A 167 -2.74 -14.63 10.51
CA VAL A 167 -3.43 -14.35 9.25
C VAL A 167 -4.78 -15.06 9.17
N SER A 168 -5.66 -14.63 8.27
CA SER A 168 -6.88 -15.36 7.95
C SER A 168 -6.55 -16.62 7.13
N GLU A 169 -7.46 -17.59 7.13
CA GLU A 169 -7.38 -18.68 6.15
C GLU A 169 -7.34 -18.12 4.72
N PRO A 170 -6.47 -18.64 3.85
CA PRO A 170 -6.48 -18.29 2.43
C PRO A 170 -7.83 -18.57 1.79
N LYS A 171 -8.28 -17.64 0.97
CA LYS A 171 -9.48 -17.79 0.14
C LYS A 171 -9.21 -17.31 -1.27
N ASP A 172 -10.09 -17.67 -2.20
CA ASP A 172 -10.03 -17.13 -3.55
C ASP A 172 -10.21 -15.62 -3.52
N ALA A 173 -9.31 -14.92 -4.21
CA ALA A 173 -9.46 -13.51 -4.46
C ALA A 173 -10.54 -13.29 -5.52
N VAL A 174 -11.10 -12.08 -5.56
CA VAL A 174 -12.01 -11.67 -6.65
C VAL A 174 -11.31 -11.77 -8.02
N GLN A 175 -9.99 -11.63 -8.03
CA GLN A 175 -9.15 -11.74 -9.22
C GLN A 175 -8.96 -13.24 -9.55
N PRO A 176 -9.41 -13.73 -10.73
CA PRO A 176 -9.39 -15.14 -11.05
C PRO A 176 -7.98 -15.76 -10.94
N GLY A 177 -7.91 -16.94 -10.32
CA GLY A 177 -6.66 -17.68 -10.15
C GLY A 177 -5.76 -17.19 -9.01
N ARG A 178 -6.12 -16.09 -8.34
CA ARG A 178 -5.35 -15.57 -7.20
C ARG A 178 -6.00 -15.96 -5.87
N ARG A 179 -5.18 -16.15 -4.83
CA ARG A 179 -5.62 -16.35 -3.44
C ARG A 179 -5.20 -15.17 -2.59
N ILE A 180 -5.98 -14.86 -1.57
CA ILE A 180 -5.75 -13.75 -0.64
C ILE A 180 -5.89 -14.21 0.82
N SER A 181 -5.06 -13.64 1.70
CA SER A 181 -5.12 -13.84 3.15
C SER A 181 -4.87 -12.50 3.85
N THR A 182 -5.67 -12.16 4.85
CA THR A 182 -5.56 -10.89 5.58
C THR A 182 -4.69 -11.05 6.82
N VAL A 183 -3.74 -10.14 7.03
CA VAL A 183 -2.97 -10.05 8.27
C VAL A 183 -3.88 -9.49 9.36
N LYS A 184 -4.04 -10.22 10.47
CA LYS A 184 -4.91 -9.81 11.59
C LYS A 184 -4.27 -8.64 12.33
N ALA A 185 -5.07 -7.69 12.80
CA ALA A 185 -4.60 -6.49 13.49
C ALA A 185 -3.66 -6.79 14.69
N ARG A 186 -3.89 -7.91 15.41
CA ARG A 186 -3.02 -8.37 16.51
C ARG A 186 -1.59 -8.70 16.12
N ALA A 187 -1.28 -8.82 14.82
CA ALA A 187 0.07 -8.96 14.32
C ALA A 187 0.90 -7.67 14.47
N GLY A 188 0.25 -6.52 14.69
CA GLY A 188 0.94 -5.29 15.06
C GLY A 188 1.56 -4.50 13.90
N LEU A 189 1.19 -4.75 12.64
CA LEU A 189 1.73 -4.00 11.48
C LEU A 189 1.34 -2.52 11.44
N GLY A 190 0.42 -2.07 12.30
CA GLY A 190 -0.03 -0.68 12.39
C GLY A 190 -1.09 -0.29 11.35
N ILE A 191 -1.09 -0.91 10.18
CA ILE A 191 -2.12 -0.74 9.15
C ILE A 191 -2.71 -2.09 8.72
N PRO A 192 -3.95 -2.10 8.20
CA PRO A 192 -4.50 -3.21 7.44
C PRO A 192 -3.59 -3.65 6.29
N VAL A 193 -3.25 -4.95 6.26
CA VAL A 193 -2.45 -5.56 5.19
C VAL A 193 -3.09 -6.88 4.76
N ALA A 194 -3.13 -7.13 3.46
CA ALA A 194 -3.42 -8.44 2.90
C ALA A 194 -2.24 -8.96 2.07
N LEU A 195 -2.04 -10.28 2.11
CA LEU A 195 -1.15 -11.02 1.24
C LEU A 195 -1.95 -11.62 0.10
N MET A 196 -1.39 -11.63 -1.09
CA MET A 196 -2.03 -12.19 -2.28
C MET A 196 -1.00 -13.01 -3.08
N THR A 197 -1.42 -14.10 -3.72
CA THR A 197 -0.57 -14.74 -4.75
C THR A 197 -0.39 -13.76 -5.92
N PRO A 198 0.72 -13.78 -6.67
CA PRO A 198 0.88 -12.94 -7.87
C PRO A 198 -0.23 -13.15 -8.91
#